data_AF-A0A923EMZ5-F1
#
_entry.id   AF-A0A923EMZ5-F1
#
_cell.length_a   1.000
_cell.length_b   1.000
_cell.length_c   1.000
_cell.angle_alpha   90.00
_cell.angle_beta   90.00
_cell.angle_gamma   90.00
#
_symmetry.space_group_name_H-M   'P 1'
#
loop_
_entity.id
_entity.type
_entity.pdbx_description
1 polymer ?
#
loop_
_entity_poly.entity_id
_entity_poly.type
_entity_poly.pdbx_seq_one_letter_code
_entity_poly.pdbx_strand_id
1 'polypeptide(L)'
;MKYIVYLLGFLWIAAGAIAILYTDDYKVFIKGLLTQLKRLWLAMIPAVFGLLLLFAASSTTHSWFIGLIGILAIAKGLLIYFNPGGIFETSKSWLDTLSDQGYRLVGIIALVLGTVVISWIQ
;
A
#
# COMPACT_ATOMS: atom_id res chain seq x y z
N MET A 1 -11.33 -13.97 -9.64
CA MET A 1 -10.14 -13.14 -9.85
C MET A 1 -10.49 -11.65 -9.85
N LYS A 2 -11.47 -11.18 -10.64
CA LYS A 2 -11.98 -9.79 -10.63
C LYS A 2 -12.31 -9.25 -9.23
N TYR A 3 -12.91 -10.10 -8.38
CA TYR A 3 -13.21 -9.77 -6.98
C TYR A 3 -11.98 -9.38 -6.14
N ILE A 4 -10.81 -9.95 -6.43
CA ILE A 4 -9.57 -9.58 -5.74
C ILE A 4 -9.17 -8.16 -6.15
N VAL A 5 -9.25 -7.83 -7.44
CA VAL A 5 -8.96 -6.46 -7.92
C VAL A 5 -9.95 -5.45 -7.33
N TYR A 6 -11.24 -5.78 -7.27
CA TYR A 6 -12.24 -4.94 -6.61
C TYR A 6 -11.94 -4.74 -5.13
N LEU A 7 -11.66 -5.81 -4.39
CA LEU A 7 -11.35 -5.73 -2.97
C LEU A 7 -10.11 -4.86 -2.71
N LEU A 8 -9.01 -5.13 -3.42
CA LEU A 8 -7.75 -4.42 -3.23
C LEU A 8 -7.85 -2.96 -3.70
N GLY A 9 -8.52 -2.71 -4.83
CA GLY A 9 -8.77 -1.35 -5.32
C GLY A 9 -9.64 -0.54 -4.34
N PHE A 10 -10.69 -1.16 -3.80
CA PHE A 10 -11.58 -0.50 -2.83
C PHE A 10 -10.86 -0.23 -1.51
N LEU A 11 -10.02 -1.16 -1.03
CA LEU A 11 -9.16 -0.94 0.13
C LEU A 11 -8.19 0.23 -0.11
N TRP A 12 -7.65 0.36 -1.32
CA TRP A 12 -6.75 1.45 -1.68
C TRP A 12 -7.48 2.81 -1.67
N ILE A 13 -8.69 2.86 -2.26
CA ILE A 13 -9.55 4.05 -2.23
C ILE A 13 -9.93 4.40 -0.80
N ALA A 14 -10.36 3.43 0.01
CA ALA A 14 -10.75 3.64 1.39
C ALA A 14 -9.57 4.18 2.22
N ALA A 15 -8.39 3.57 2.11
CA ALA A 15 -7.19 4.05 2.78
C ALA A 15 -6.81 5.48 2.33
N GLY A 16 -6.91 5.77 1.04
CA GLY A 16 -6.68 7.11 0.49
C GLY A 16 -7.67 8.14 1.02
N ALA A 17 -8.97 7.81 1.03
CA ALA A 17 -10.02 8.66 1.54
C ALA A 17 -9.85 8.95 3.04
N ILE A 18 -9.53 7.93 3.85
CA ILE A 18 -9.26 8.09 5.28
C ILE A 18 -8.04 8.99 5.49
N ALA A 19 -6.96 8.81 4.73
CA ALA A 19 -5.76 9.65 4.84
C ALA A 19 -6.03 11.13 4.52
N ILE A 20 -6.98 11.41 3.60
CA ILE A 20 -7.37 12.78 3.22
C ILE A 20 -8.30 13.40 4.27
N LEU A 21 -9.34 12.68 4.68
CA LEU A 21 -10.41 13.20 5.53
C LEU A 21 -10.04 13.21 7.02
N TYR A 22 -9.33 12.17 7.48
CA TYR A 22 -8.98 11.93 8.88
C TYR A 22 -7.45 11.85 9.03
N THR A 23 -6.74 12.85 8.49
CA THR A 23 -5.28 12.84 8.41
C THR A 23 -4.60 12.62 9.76
N ASP A 24 -5.08 13.26 10.82
CA ASP A 24 -4.48 13.16 12.16
C ASP A 24 -4.66 11.77 12.77
N ASP A 25 -5.87 11.22 12.72
CA ASP A 25 -6.16 9.87 13.18
C ASP A 25 -5.40 8.82 12.36
N TYR A 26 -5.31 9.02 11.04
CA TYR A 26 -4.59 8.14 10.13
C TYR A 26 -3.08 8.12 10.44
N LYS A 27 -2.47 9.27 10.75
CA LYS A 27 -1.08 9.37 11.20
C LYS A 27 -0.84 8.55 12.46
N VAL A 28 -1.69 8.74 13.47
CA VAL A 28 -1.59 8.01 14.74
C VAL A 28 -1.75 6.51 14.52
N PHE A 29 -2.71 6.11 13.70
CA PHE A 29 -2.94 4.70 13.34
C PHE A 29 -1.73 4.07 12.66
N ILE A 30 -1.17 4.70 11.63
CA ILE A 30 0.00 4.17 10.91
C ILE A 30 1.23 4.13 11.83
N LYS A 31 1.44 5.16 12.66
CA LYS A 31 2.53 5.17 13.64
C LYS A 31 2.39 4.04 14.66
N GLY A 32 1.18 3.81 15.16
CA GLY A 32 0.86 2.67 16.03
C GLY A 32 1.15 1.34 15.35
N LEU A 33 0.69 1.18 14.10
CA LEU A 33 0.92 -0.01 13.29
C LEU A 33 2.42 -0.30 13.09
N LEU A 34 3.22 0.72 12.75
CA LEU A 34 4.67 0.61 12.54
C LEU A 34 5.50 0.45 13.83
N THR A 35 4.93 0.69 15.02
CA THR A 35 5.63 0.58 16.32
C THR A 35 5.24 -0.68 17.08
N GLN A 36 3.98 -1.08 17.03
CA GLN A 36 3.43 -2.16 17.86
C GLN A 36 3.52 -3.54 17.18
N LEU A 37 3.46 -3.61 15.85
CA LEU A 37 3.57 -4.89 15.15
C LEU A 37 5.02 -5.33 14.99
N LYS A 38 5.25 -6.63 15.18
CA LYS A 38 6.53 -7.25 14.83
C LYS A 38 6.79 -7.08 13.33
N ARG A 39 8.05 -6.81 12.98
CA ARG A 39 8.52 -6.59 11.61
C ARG A 39 8.08 -7.67 10.62
N LEU A 40 8.03 -8.94 11.06
CA LEU A 40 7.55 -10.06 10.26
C LEU A 40 6.10 -9.83 9.76
N TRP A 41 5.19 -9.45 10.66
CA TRP A 41 3.80 -9.19 10.29
C TRP A 41 3.66 -7.98 9.37
N LEU A 42 4.45 -6.93 9.63
CA LEU A 42 4.50 -5.74 8.75
C LEU A 42 5.02 -6.06 7.35
N ALA A 43 5.98 -6.97 7.22
CA ALA A 43 6.51 -7.43 5.94
C ALA A 43 5.52 -8.32 5.18
N MET A 44 4.74 -9.13 5.91
CA MET A 44 3.74 -10.02 5.31
C MET A 44 2.62 -9.25 4.63
N ILE A 45 2.17 -8.11 5.18
CA ILE A 45 1.07 -7.32 4.61
C ILE A 45 1.33 -6.98 3.13
N PRO A 46 2.41 -6.25 2.76
CA PRO A 46 2.68 -5.91 1.36
C PRO A 46 3.05 -7.14 0.51
N ALA A 47 3.68 -8.17 1.09
CA ALA A 47 4.00 -9.39 0.36
C ALA A 47 2.74 -10.17 -0.07
N VAL A 48 1.80 -10.37 0.85
CA VAL A 48 0.50 -11.00 0.57
C VAL A 48 -0.31 -10.15 -0.39
N PHE A 49 -0.35 -8.84 -0.21
CA PHE A 49 -1.02 -7.92 -1.12
C PHE A 49 -0.45 -8.02 -2.54
N GLY A 50 0.87 -8.07 -2.68
CA GLY A 50 1.54 -8.21 -3.96
C GLY A 50 1.29 -9.56 -4.63
N LEU A 51 1.27 -10.65 -3.86
CA LEU A 51 0.91 -11.98 -4.35
C LEU A 51 -0.53 -12.01 -4.90
N LEU A 52 -1.46 -11.41 -4.15
CA LEU A 52 -2.86 -11.29 -4.58
C LEU A 52 -3.00 -10.47 -5.87
N LEU A 53 -2.25 -9.36 -6.00
CA LEU A 53 -2.22 -8.57 -7.23
C LEU A 53 -1.66 -9.36 -8.41
N LEU A 54 -0.61 -10.16 -8.22
CA LEU A 54 -0.06 -11.00 -9.29
C LEU A 54 -1.05 -12.04 -9.80
N PHE A 55 -1.77 -12.72 -8.90
CA PHE A 55 -2.82 -13.64 -9.31
C PHE A 55 -3.96 -12.92 -10.03
N ALA A 56 -4.32 -11.73 -9.57
CA ALA A 56 -5.41 -10.95 -10.12
C ALA A 56 -5.06 -10.21 -11.42
N ALA A 57 -3.78 -10.05 -11.75
CA ALA A 57 -3.29 -9.31 -12.91
C ALA A 57 -3.89 -9.83 -14.23
N SER A 58 -4.05 -11.15 -14.36
CA SER A 58 -4.66 -11.83 -15.51
C SER A 58 -6.11 -11.40 -15.81
N SER A 59 -6.79 -10.76 -14.86
CA SER A 59 -8.19 -10.31 -14.97
C SER A 59 -8.34 -8.82 -15.23
N THR A 60 -7.26 -8.14 -15.62
CA THR A 60 -7.24 -6.71 -15.90
C THR A 60 -6.75 -6.45 -17.30
N THR A 61 -7.26 -5.40 -17.94
CA THR A 61 -6.88 -4.99 -19.30
C THR A 61 -5.40 -4.67 -19.42
N HIS A 62 -4.80 -4.15 -18.35
CA HIS A 62 -3.38 -3.81 -18.27
C HIS A 62 -2.64 -4.71 -17.27
N SER A 63 -2.67 -6.02 -17.53
CA SER A 63 -2.09 -7.04 -16.64
C SER A 63 -0.61 -6.78 -16.30
N TRP A 64 0.17 -6.22 -17.22
CA TRP A 64 1.58 -5.91 -16.99
C TRP A 64 1.78 -4.87 -15.87
N PHE A 65 0.90 -3.86 -15.80
CA PHE A 65 1.01 -2.78 -14.82
C PHE A 65 0.61 -3.27 -13.42
N ILE A 66 -0.48 -4.02 -13.32
CA ILE A 66 -0.90 -4.67 -12.07
C ILE A 66 0.16 -5.66 -11.59
N GLY A 67 0.75 -6.42 -12.52
CA GLY A 67 1.85 -7.33 -12.22
C GLY A 67 3.08 -6.59 -11.68
N LEU A 68 3.46 -5.45 -12.28
CA LEU A 68 4.56 -4.61 -11.80
C LEU A 68 4.32 -4.12 -10.36
N ILE A 69 3.11 -3.60 -10.07
CA ILE A 69 2.73 -3.20 -8.71
C ILE A 69 2.82 -4.39 -7.74
N GLY A 70 2.37 -5.57 -8.17
CA GLY A 70 2.46 -6.81 -7.39
C GLY A 70 3.91 -7.19 -7.04
N ILE A 71 4.81 -7.16 -8.02
CA ILE A 71 6.25 -7.40 -7.81
C ILE A 71 6.85 -6.37 -6.85
N LEU A 72 6.55 -5.09 -7.06
CA LEU A 72 7.03 -4.01 -6.18
C LEU A 72 6.54 -4.17 -4.74
N ALA A 73 5.31 -4.63 -4.55
CA ALA A 73 4.75 -4.89 -3.23
C ALA A 73 5.45 -6.07 -2.52
N ILE A 74 5.74 -7.16 -3.25
CA ILE A 74 6.53 -8.28 -2.73
C ILE A 74 7.95 -7.81 -2.37
N ALA A 75 8.61 -7.08 -3.27
CA ALA A 75 9.94 -6.52 -3.03
C ALA A 75 9.94 -5.63 -1.78
N LYS A 76 8.93 -4.79 -1.60
CA LYS A 76 8.75 -3.97 -0.38
C LYS A 76 8.61 -4.82 0.88
N GLY A 77 7.86 -5.91 0.83
CA GLY A 77 7.76 -6.86 1.95
C GLY A 77 9.11 -7.47 2.32
N LEU A 78 9.90 -7.89 1.33
CA LEU A 78 11.25 -8.41 1.54
C LEU A 78 12.19 -7.34 2.13
N LEU A 79 12.13 -6.10 1.63
CA LEU A 79 12.92 -4.98 2.16
C LEU A 79 12.58 -4.67 3.62
N ILE A 80 11.29 -4.73 3.99
CA ILE A 80 10.87 -4.55 5.40
C ILE A 80 11.37 -5.71 6.27
N TYR A 81 11.34 -6.95 5.76
CA TYR A 81 11.77 -8.12 6.50
C TYR A 81 13.29 -8.15 6.75
N PHE A 82 14.09 -8.07 5.68
CA PHE A 82 15.55 -8.12 5.77
C PHE A 82 16.16 -6.83 6.31
N ASN A 83 15.48 -5.70 6.09
CA ASN A 83 15.92 -4.37 6.51
C ASN A 83 17.40 -4.07 6.22
N PRO A 84 17.86 -4.23 4.96
CA PRO A 84 19.26 -3.97 4.64
C PRO A 84 19.58 -2.50 4.94
N GLY A 85 20.61 -2.25 5.75
CA GLY A 85 21.08 -0.91 6.06
C GLY A 85 20.09 -0.01 6.81
N GLY A 86 19.06 -0.55 7.47
CA GLY A 86 18.11 0.27 8.25
C GLY A 86 17.09 1.05 7.41
N ILE A 87 16.79 0.59 6.19
CA ILE A 87 15.82 1.24 5.29
C ILE A 87 14.42 1.34 5.91
N PHE A 88 14.01 0.35 6.71
CA PHE A 88 12.73 0.37 7.42
C PHE A 88 12.67 1.52 8.43
N GLU A 89 13.70 1.67 9.27
CA GLU A 89 13.77 2.75 10.26
C GLU A 89 13.82 4.12 9.58
N THR A 90 14.58 4.22 8.48
CA THR A 90 14.64 5.44 7.66
C THR A 90 13.28 5.79 7.06
N SER A 91 12.58 4.81 6.49
CA SER A 91 11.25 4.99 5.90
C SER A 91 10.21 5.38 6.95
N LYS A 92 10.31 4.79 8.15
CA LYS A 92 9.45 5.12 9.29
C LYS A 92 9.70 6.56 9.76
N SER A 93 10.96 6.96 9.92
CA SER A 93 11.33 8.33 10.31
C SER A 93 10.86 9.36 9.27
N TRP A 94 11.02 9.06 7.99
CA TRP A 94 10.51 9.89 6.90
C TRP A 94 8.98 10.05 6.98
N LEU A 95 8.26 8.98 7.28
CA LEU A 95 6.80 9.01 7.42
C LEU A 95 6.37 9.79 8.68
N ASP A 96 7.10 9.64 9.79
CA ASP A 96 6.85 10.38 11.04
C ASP A 96 7.11 11.89 10.90
N THR A 97 8.03 12.29 10.02
CA THR A 97 8.38 13.71 9.76
C THR A 97 7.54 14.35 8.65
N LEU A 98 6.68 13.57 7.98
CA LEU A 98 5.86 14.05 6.88
C LEU A 98 4.74 14.98 7.38
N SER A 99 4.63 16.15 6.76
CA SER A 99 3.60 17.14 7.07
C SER A 99 2.18 16.62 6.79
N ASP A 100 1.16 17.24 7.37
CA ASP A 100 -0.24 16.87 7.13
C ASP A 100 -0.61 16.94 5.65
N GLN A 101 -0.11 17.95 4.95
CA GLN A 101 -0.26 18.08 3.50
C GLN A 101 0.39 16.90 2.75
N GLY A 102 1.55 16.41 3.22
CA GLY A 102 2.20 15.23 2.64
C GLY A 102 1.35 13.96 2.79
N TYR A 103 0.74 13.75 3.96
CA TYR A 103 -0.18 12.62 4.16
C TYR A 103 -1.43 12.72 3.28
N ARG A 104 -2.01 13.91 3.14
CA ARG A 104 -3.13 14.15 2.21
C ARG A 104 -2.73 13.87 0.76
N LEU A 105 -1.53 14.28 0.34
CA LEU A 105 -1.02 13.99 -1.00
C LEU A 105 -0.88 12.49 -1.24
N VAL A 106 -0.29 11.75 -0.29
CA VAL A 106 -0.21 10.28 -0.37
C VAL A 106 -1.60 9.66 -0.46
N GLY A 107 -2.56 10.19 0.30
CA GLY A 107 -3.96 9.78 0.24
C GLY A 107 -4.61 10.02 -1.14
N ILE A 108 -4.34 11.17 -1.77
CA ILE A 108 -4.83 11.49 -3.12
C ILE A 108 -4.22 10.52 -4.15
N ILE A 109 -2.91 10.30 -4.09
CA ILE A 109 -2.22 9.34 -4.97
C ILE A 109 -2.83 7.95 -4.81
N ALA A 110 -3.05 7.51 -3.56
CA ALA A 110 -3.67 6.24 -3.23
C ALA A 110 -5.09 6.11 -3.80
N LEU A 111 -5.91 7.15 -3.66
CA LEU A 111 -7.29 7.19 -4.16
C LEU A 111 -7.32 7.12 -5.70
N VAL A 112 -6.47 7.91 -6.37
CA VAL A 112 -6.39 7.91 -7.84
C VAL A 112 -5.93 6.55 -8.35
N LEU A 113 -4.87 5.98 -7.77
CA LEU A 113 -4.38 4.65 -8.16
C LEU A 113 -5.44 3.57 -7.95
N GLY A 114 -6.12 3.57 -6.81
CA GLY A 114 -7.20 2.61 -6.55
C GLY A 114 -8.33 2.72 -7.57
N THR A 115 -8.70 3.93 -7.97
CA THR A 115 -9.74 4.18 -8.98
C THR A 115 -9.31 3.67 -10.36
N VAL A 116 -8.06 3.92 -10.75
CA VAL A 116 -7.47 3.44 -12.02
C VAL A 116 -7.43 1.91 -12.05
N VAL A 117 -7.03 1.27 -10.95
CA VAL A 117 -6.98 -0.21 -10.87
C VAL A 117 -8.37 -0.82 -11.05
N ILE A 118 -9.41 -0.22 -10.47
CA ILE A 118 -10.79 -0.69 -10.63
C ILE A 118 -11.31 -0.47 -12.05
N SER A 119 -11.00 0.68 -12.68
CA SER A 119 -11.49 0.98 -14.02
C SER A 119 -10.91 0.07 -15.11
N TRP A 120 -9.81 -0.63 -14.82
CA TRP A 120 -9.16 -1.57 -15.73
C TRP A 120 -9.58 -3.03 -15.56
N ILE A 121 -10.60 -3.30 -14.74
CA ILE A 121 -11.18 -4.63 -14.62
C ILE A 121 -11.92 -4.96 -15.92
N GLN A 122 -11.55 -6.10 -16.52
CA GLN A 122 -12.29 -6.71 -17.65
C GLN A 122 -13.47 -7.50 -17.14
#